data_AF-A0A328PU56-F1
#
_entry.id   AF-A0A328PU56-F1
#
_cell.length_a   1.000
_cell.length_b   1.000
_cell.length_c   1.000
_cell.angle_alpha   90.00
_cell.angle_beta   90.00
_cell.angle_gamma   90.00
#
_symmetry.space_group_name_H-M   'P 1'
#
loop_
_entity.id
_entity.type
_entity.pdbx_description
1 polymer ?
#
loop_
_entity_poly.entity_id
_entity_poly.type
_entity_poly.pdbx_seq_one_letter_code
_entity_poly.pdbx_strand_id
1 'polypeptide(L)'
;MFTLEDLEKSEALQTIVIPLIVPTQAEVTICRNLDWSRYDLNACYGKPWIDARGKEQSWYDVQLTVNSADYLPSRKEWFYMVTDNGYIFKACFTGKKIKKLNTFENKRIIGEWIKSLLVEWEALDEFQFVHQDRGGIGIVTKEALEFYGGDTIFIKKTSKTKKDKKGIERDVWFISFPHKNYLEECGIQ
;
A
#
# COMPACT_ATOMS: atom_id res chain seq x y z
N MET A 1 9.51 0.79 23.92
CA MET A 1 9.73 0.85 22.46
C MET A 1 9.47 -0.56 21.96
N PHE A 2 8.54 -0.76 21.03
CA PHE A 2 8.27 -2.09 20.46
C PHE A 2 9.17 -2.32 19.24
N THR A 3 9.61 -3.55 19.05
CA THR A 3 10.31 -4.01 17.84
C THR A 3 9.31 -4.39 16.74
N LEU A 4 9.80 -4.71 15.54
CA LEU A 4 8.95 -5.28 14.48
C LEU A 4 8.39 -6.64 14.89
N GLU A 5 9.25 -7.50 15.44
CA GLU A 5 8.87 -8.82 15.96
C GLU A 5 7.77 -8.73 17.04
N ASP A 6 7.84 -7.72 17.92
CA ASP A 6 6.78 -7.45 18.91
C ASP A 6 5.43 -7.17 18.25
N LEU A 7 5.42 -6.45 17.12
CA LEU A 7 4.22 -6.12 16.37
C LEU A 7 3.70 -7.33 15.60
N GLU A 8 4.57 -8.09 14.95
CA GLU A 8 4.23 -9.32 14.23
C GLU A 8 3.60 -10.37 15.16
N LYS A 9 4.17 -10.56 16.36
CA LYS A 9 3.67 -11.52 17.36
C LYS A 9 2.55 -10.97 18.24
N SER A 10 2.26 -9.68 18.19
CA SER A 10 1.17 -9.10 18.97
C SER A 10 -0.20 -9.64 18.55
N GLU A 11 -1.09 -9.73 19.54
CA GLU A 11 -2.51 -10.05 19.35
C GLU A 11 -3.14 -9.15 18.28
N ALA A 12 -3.82 -9.78 17.33
CA ALA A 12 -4.61 -9.12 16.31
C ALA A 12 -6.00 -8.81 16.86
N LEU A 13 -6.25 -7.54 17.21
CA LEU A 13 -7.58 -7.08 17.59
C LEU A 13 -8.53 -7.00 16.38
N GLN A 14 -7.95 -6.80 15.19
CA GLN A 14 -8.64 -6.79 13.91
C GLN A 14 -7.63 -7.06 12.81
N THR A 15 -8.01 -7.82 11.79
CA THR A 15 -7.20 -8.01 10.58
C THR A 15 -8.03 -7.64 9.36
N ILE A 16 -7.43 -6.85 8.48
CA ILE A 16 -7.97 -6.47 7.18
C ILE A 16 -7.08 -7.11 6.13
N VAL A 17 -7.71 -7.82 5.19
CA VAL A 17 -7.05 -8.44 4.05
C VAL A 17 -7.42 -7.64 2.82
N ILE A 18 -6.42 -7.18 2.06
CA ILE A 18 -6.61 -6.38 0.85
C ILE A 18 -6.01 -7.18 -0.32
N PRO A 19 -6.84 -7.88 -1.11
CA PRO A 19 -6.41 -8.46 -2.37
C PRO A 19 -6.02 -7.36 -3.36
N LEU A 20 -4.84 -7.48 -3.97
CA LEU A 20 -4.33 -6.54 -4.96
C LEU A 20 -4.89 -6.91 -6.34
N ILE A 21 -6.01 -6.26 -6.67
CA ILE A 21 -6.60 -6.40 -8.00
C ILE A 21 -5.81 -5.52 -8.98
N VAL A 22 -5.24 -6.15 -10.01
CA VAL A 22 -4.39 -5.52 -11.03
C VAL A 22 -4.68 -6.11 -12.42
N PRO A 23 -4.32 -5.41 -13.53
CA PRO A 23 -4.46 -5.97 -14.87
C PRO A 23 -3.42 -7.08 -15.13
N THR A 24 -3.64 -7.87 -16.17
CA THR A 24 -2.63 -8.78 -16.74
C THR A 24 -1.67 -8.03 -17.66
N GLN A 25 -0.48 -8.58 -17.88
CA GLN A 25 0.49 -8.07 -18.83
C GLN A 25 -0.07 -8.05 -20.26
N ALA A 26 -0.89 -9.05 -20.60
CA ALA A 26 -1.59 -9.10 -21.89
C ALA A 26 -2.56 -7.91 -22.05
N GLU A 27 -3.37 -7.60 -21.03
CA GLU A 27 -4.28 -6.44 -21.05
C GLU A 27 -3.50 -5.13 -21.20
N VAL A 28 -2.40 -4.95 -20.48
CA VAL A 28 -1.55 -3.76 -20.59
C VAL A 28 -0.98 -3.62 -22.00
N THR A 29 -0.51 -4.71 -22.58
CA THR A 29 0.11 -4.72 -23.92
C THR A 29 -0.90 -4.39 -25.02
N ILE A 30 -2.11 -4.95 -24.93
CA ILE A 30 -3.18 -4.79 -25.93
C ILE A 30 -3.86 -3.43 -25.78
N CYS A 31 -4.18 -3.02 -24.55
CA CYS A 31 -5.04 -1.87 -24.25
C CYS A 31 -4.24 -0.67 -23.73
N ARG A 32 -3.23 -0.21 -24.48
CA ARG A 32 -2.33 0.90 -24.06
C ARG A 32 -3.01 2.21 -23.66
N ASN A 33 -4.26 2.42 -24.10
CA ASN A 33 -5.03 3.64 -23.82
C ASN A 33 -6.03 3.51 -22.66
N LEU A 34 -6.14 2.34 -22.03
CA LEU A 34 -7.07 2.14 -20.93
C LEU A 34 -6.63 2.91 -19.68
N ASP A 35 -7.59 3.37 -18.89
CA ASP A 35 -7.31 4.02 -17.62
C ASP A 35 -7.07 2.96 -16.53
N TRP A 36 -5.80 2.77 -16.19
CA TRP A 36 -5.37 1.84 -15.14
C TRP A 36 -5.57 2.38 -13.73
N SER A 37 -6.00 3.65 -13.58
CA SER A 37 -6.17 4.28 -12.25
C SER A 37 -7.29 3.70 -11.40
N ARG A 38 -8.15 2.87 -12.00
CA ARG A 38 -9.16 2.09 -11.28
C ARG A 38 -8.56 1.00 -10.38
N TYR A 39 -7.32 0.61 -10.63
CA TYR A 39 -6.60 -0.36 -9.80
C TYR A 39 -5.77 0.38 -8.76
N ASP A 40 -5.87 -0.06 -7.51
CA ASP A 40 -5.34 0.60 -6.33
C ASP A 40 -3.84 0.95 -6.46
N LEU A 41 -2.99 -0.01 -6.86
CA LEU A 41 -1.55 0.20 -7.05
C LEU A 41 -1.18 0.98 -8.33
N ASN A 42 -2.11 1.11 -9.27
CA ASN A 42 -1.93 1.83 -10.53
C ASN A 42 -2.70 3.14 -10.57
N ALA A 43 -3.17 3.64 -9.42
CA ALA A 43 -3.92 4.90 -9.30
C ALA A 43 -3.20 6.09 -9.94
N CYS A 44 -1.86 6.07 -9.99
CA CYS A 44 -1.02 7.07 -10.63
C CYS A 44 -1.26 7.23 -12.13
N TYR A 45 -1.76 6.21 -12.84
CA TYR A 45 -1.93 6.25 -14.30
C TYR A 45 -3.15 7.06 -14.77
N GLY A 46 -3.89 7.67 -13.84
CA GLY A 46 -5.04 8.53 -14.15
C GLY A 46 -4.60 9.79 -14.87
N LYS A 47 -5.28 10.14 -15.97
CA LYS A 47 -5.00 11.37 -16.73
C LYS A 47 -5.70 12.58 -16.08
N PRO A 48 -5.12 13.79 -16.16
CA PRO A 48 -3.84 14.12 -16.79
C PRO A 48 -2.63 13.81 -15.88
N TRP A 49 -1.49 13.44 -16.48
CA TRP A 49 -0.25 13.13 -15.75
C TRP A 49 0.52 14.37 -15.28
N ILE A 50 0.12 15.55 -15.75
CA ILE A 50 0.62 16.85 -15.30
C ILE A 50 -0.63 17.68 -15.01
N ASP A 51 -0.76 18.18 -13.77
CA ASP A 51 -1.91 18.99 -13.38
C ASP A 51 -1.86 20.40 -14.02
N ALA A 52 -2.96 21.15 -13.92
CA ALA A 52 -3.06 22.50 -14.49
C ALA A 52 -2.04 23.51 -13.91
N ARG A 53 -1.35 23.16 -12.81
CA ARG A 53 -0.29 23.96 -12.18
C ARG A 53 1.11 23.47 -12.54
N GLY A 54 1.23 22.51 -13.46
CA GLY A 54 2.50 21.92 -13.87
C GLY A 54 3.03 20.85 -12.92
N LYS A 55 2.24 20.39 -11.94
CA LYS A 55 2.69 19.33 -11.03
C LYS A 55 2.60 17.98 -11.72
N GLU A 56 3.73 17.30 -11.79
CA GLU A 56 3.85 15.95 -12.34
C GLU A 56 3.27 14.90 -11.37
N GLN A 57 2.51 13.95 -11.93
CA GLN A 57 1.92 12.82 -11.24
C GLN A 57 3.02 11.79 -10.92
N SER A 58 3.20 11.48 -9.64
CA SER A 58 4.24 10.54 -9.25
C SER A 58 3.80 9.12 -9.51
N TRP A 59 4.75 8.29 -9.94
CA TRP A 59 4.53 6.87 -10.10
C TRP A 59 4.22 6.17 -8.77
N TYR A 60 4.68 6.73 -7.64
CA TYR A 60 4.40 6.25 -6.29
C TYR A 60 3.03 6.67 -5.74
N ASP A 61 2.22 7.42 -6.50
CA ASP A 61 0.89 7.81 -6.06
C ASP A 61 -0.09 6.62 -6.21
N VAL A 62 -0.23 5.81 -5.15
CA VAL A 62 -1.16 4.68 -5.06
C VAL A 62 -2.40 5.02 -4.23
N GLN A 63 -3.42 4.18 -4.31
CA GLN A 63 -4.56 4.19 -3.39
C GLN A 63 -4.68 2.82 -2.76
N LEU A 64 -4.78 2.73 -1.42
CA LEU A 64 -5.16 1.48 -0.77
C LEU A 64 -6.56 1.61 -0.23
N THR A 65 -7.44 0.80 -0.79
CA THR A 65 -8.87 0.88 -0.58
C THR A 65 -9.34 -0.37 0.17
N VAL A 66 -10.02 -0.13 1.29
CA VAL A 66 -10.60 -1.17 2.15
C VAL A 66 -12.11 -1.13 2.04
N ASN A 67 -12.68 -2.28 1.68
CA ASN A 67 -14.12 -2.53 1.81
C ASN A 67 -14.34 -3.37 3.07
N SER A 68 -14.58 -2.70 4.19
CA SER A 68 -14.87 -3.36 5.47
C SER A 68 -16.15 -2.80 6.05
N ALA A 69 -17.01 -3.69 6.56
CA ALA A 69 -18.18 -3.33 7.34
C ALA A 69 -17.82 -2.96 8.79
N ASP A 70 -16.62 -3.33 9.22
CA ASP A 70 -16.14 -3.05 10.57
C ASP A 70 -15.82 -1.57 10.75
N TYR A 71 -15.77 -1.17 12.01
CA TYR A 71 -15.29 0.15 12.38
C TYR A 71 -13.82 0.33 11.95
N LEU A 72 -13.54 1.46 11.29
CA LEU A 72 -12.19 1.88 10.92
C LEU A 72 -11.94 3.31 11.41
N PRO A 73 -10.79 3.59 12.09
CA PRO A 73 -10.52 4.89 12.69
C PRO A 73 -10.56 6.02 11.68
N SER A 74 -11.33 7.06 12.01
CA SER A 74 -11.45 8.25 11.17
C SER A 74 -10.20 9.13 11.21
N ARG A 75 -10.15 10.20 10.40
CA ARG A 75 -9.05 11.18 10.43
C ARG A 75 -8.81 11.80 11.83
N LYS A 76 -9.83 11.92 12.67
CA LYS A 76 -9.70 12.44 14.04
C LYS A 76 -9.05 11.43 14.99
N GLU A 77 -9.24 10.15 14.70
CA GLU A 77 -8.73 9.00 15.45
C GLU A 77 -7.54 8.38 14.72
N TRP A 78 -6.64 9.23 14.22
CA TRP A 78 -5.44 8.77 13.54
C TRP A 78 -4.62 7.84 14.44
N PHE A 79 -3.89 6.93 13.81
CA PHE A 79 -3.07 5.90 14.46
C PHE A 79 -1.67 5.86 13.85
N TYR A 80 -0.74 5.16 14.52
CA TYR A 80 0.56 4.85 13.93
C TYR A 80 0.44 3.60 13.07
N MET A 81 0.88 3.68 11.82
CA MET A 81 1.07 2.52 10.96
C MET A 81 2.56 2.16 10.95
N VAL A 82 2.86 0.87 10.99
CA VAL A 82 4.22 0.32 10.89
C VAL A 82 4.27 -0.70 9.77
N THR A 83 5.16 -0.53 8.81
CA THR A 83 5.39 -1.52 7.73
C THR A 83 6.26 -2.67 8.22
N ASP A 84 6.17 -3.82 7.57
CA ASP A 84 7.04 -5.00 7.76
C ASP A 84 8.55 -4.69 7.64
N ASN A 85 8.92 -3.68 6.87
CA ASN A 85 10.31 -3.19 6.78
C ASN A 85 10.64 -2.02 7.74
N GLY A 86 9.76 -1.68 8.68
CA GLY A 86 10.08 -0.80 9.81
C GLY A 86 9.75 0.68 9.67
N TYR A 87 9.15 1.14 8.57
CA TYR A 87 8.69 2.53 8.47
C TYR A 87 7.51 2.79 9.41
N ILE A 88 7.56 3.90 10.14
CA ILE A 88 6.50 4.32 11.06
C ILE A 88 5.95 5.67 10.60
N PHE A 89 4.64 5.75 10.38
CA PHE A 89 3.97 6.99 9.95
C PHE A 89 2.58 7.11 10.55
N LYS A 90 2.01 8.33 10.52
CA LYS A 90 0.62 8.54 10.94
C LYS A 90 -0.32 8.24 9.80
N ALA A 91 -1.38 7.50 10.11
CA ALA A 91 -2.39 7.13 9.13
C ALA A 91 -3.82 7.26 9.69
N CYS A 92 -4.78 7.26 8.77
CA CYS A 92 -6.20 7.19 9.08
C CYS A 92 -6.97 6.60 7.90
N PHE A 93 -8.19 6.14 8.16
CA PHE A 93 -9.13 5.78 7.10
C PHE A 93 -10.05 6.96 6.79
N THR A 94 -10.34 7.19 5.50
CA THR A 94 -11.30 8.20 5.05
C THR A 94 -12.30 7.60 4.06
N GLY A 95 -13.52 8.14 3.99
CA GLY A 95 -14.60 7.59 3.17
C GLY A 95 -15.76 7.03 3.99
N LYS A 96 -16.83 6.60 3.31
CA LYS A 96 -18.06 6.08 3.96
C LYS A 96 -18.12 4.56 3.89
N LYS A 97 -18.57 4.01 2.76
CA LYS A 97 -18.66 2.56 2.51
C LYS A 97 -17.31 1.98 2.13
N ILE A 98 -16.67 2.62 1.16
CA ILE A 98 -15.32 2.31 0.71
C ILE A 98 -14.37 3.26 1.44
N LYS A 99 -13.40 2.71 2.16
CA LYS A 99 -12.45 3.47 2.98
C LYS A 99 -11.10 3.49 2.30
N LYS A 100 -10.45 4.66 2.23
CA LYS A 100 -9.07 4.79 1.75
C LYS A 100 -8.13 4.96 2.92
N LEU A 101 -7.05 4.19 2.95
CA LEU A 101 -5.94 4.42 3.87
C LEU A 101 -5.18 5.68 3.43
N ASN A 102 -5.04 6.65 4.33
CA ASN A 102 -4.38 7.92 4.06
C ASN A 102 -3.32 8.21 5.11
N THR A 103 -2.24 8.83 4.70
CA THR A 103 -1.14 9.26 5.56
C THR A 103 -1.14 10.78 5.72
N PHE A 104 -0.48 11.28 6.78
CA PHE A 104 -0.46 12.71 7.09
C PHE A 104 0.76 13.43 6.52
N GLU A 105 1.96 12.93 6.80
CA GLU A 105 3.23 13.59 6.48
C GLU A 105 3.68 13.34 5.03
N ASN A 106 3.79 12.08 4.63
CA ASN A 106 4.18 11.68 3.27
C ASN A 106 3.06 10.86 2.62
N LYS A 107 2.39 11.46 1.62
CA LYS A 107 1.29 10.82 0.87
C LYS A 107 1.74 9.65 -0.01
N ARG A 108 3.03 9.56 -0.30
CA ARG A 108 3.63 8.54 -1.19
C ARG A 108 4.20 7.36 -0.43
N ILE A 109 4.37 7.43 0.88
CA ILE A 109 5.08 6.41 1.67
C ILE A 109 4.54 4.98 1.47
N ILE A 110 3.22 4.83 1.25
CA ILE A 110 2.61 3.52 0.98
C ILE A 110 3.02 3.02 -0.41
N GLY A 111 3.00 3.89 -1.42
CA GLY A 111 3.40 3.53 -2.77
C GLY A 111 4.90 3.33 -2.90
N GLU A 112 5.71 4.17 -2.24
CA GLU A 112 7.16 3.99 -2.10
C GLU A 112 7.45 2.63 -1.49
N TRP A 113 6.82 2.28 -0.36
CA TRP A 113 7.00 0.97 0.26
C TRP A 113 6.65 -0.20 -0.68
N ILE A 114 5.45 -0.23 -1.25
CA ILE A 114 5.00 -1.37 -2.08
C ILE A 114 5.80 -1.45 -3.38
N LYS A 115 5.95 -0.34 -4.09
CA LYS A 115 6.56 -0.35 -5.42
C LYS A 115 8.07 -0.50 -5.35
N SER A 116 8.75 0.06 -4.33
CA SER A 116 10.18 -0.21 -4.14
C SER A 116 10.43 -1.68 -3.82
N LEU A 117 9.57 -2.35 -3.04
CA LEU A 117 9.68 -3.80 -2.87
C LEU A 117 9.57 -4.54 -4.20
N LEU A 118 8.59 -4.19 -5.06
CA LEU A 118 8.46 -4.83 -6.37
C LEU A 118 9.68 -4.56 -7.28
N VAL A 119 10.27 -3.37 -7.23
CA VAL A 119 11.50 -3.02 -7.97
C VAL A 119 12.71 -3.79 -7.43
N GLU A 120 12.86 -3.88 -6.10
CA GLU A 120 13.96 -4.61 -5.45
C GLU A 120 13.96 -6.11 -5.80
N TRP A 121 12.76 -6.67 -6.00
CA TRP A 121 12.57 -8.04 -6.47
C TRP A 121 12.61 -8.17 -8.00
N GLU A 122 12.99 -7.12 -8.73
CA GLU A 122 13.06 -7.09 -10.20
C GLU A 122 11.71 -7.37 -10.90
N ALA A 123 10.59 -7.20 -10.19
CA ALA A 123 9.24 -7.42 -10.73
C ALA A 123 8.72 -6.24 -11.55
N LEU A 124 9.29 -5.04 -11.39
CA LEU A 124 8.88 -3.80 -12.05
C LEU A 124 10.07 -2.88 -12.33
N ASP A 125 9.90 -2.04 -13.37
CA ASP A 125 10.79 -0.91 -13.62
C ASP A 125 10.36 0.32 -12.82
N GLU A 126 11.35 1.02 -12.25
CA GLU A 126 11.13 2.23 -11.45
C GLU A 126 10.98 3.48 -12.33
N PHE A 127 10.02 4.33 -11.97
CA PHE A 127 9.88 5.67 -12.53
C PHE A 127 9.63 6.69 -11.42
N GLN A 128 10.09 7.93 -11.62
CA GLN A 128 9.76 9.03 -10.71
C GLN A 128 8.36 9.58 -11.01
N PHE A 129 8.07 9.74 -12.31
CA PHE A 129 6.82 10.31 -12.80
C PHE A 129 6.21 9.44 -13.90
N VAL A 130 4.87 9.39 -13.93
CA VAL A 130 4.13 8.48 -14.82
C VAL A 130 4.38 8.74 -16.30
N HIS A 131 4.56 10.00 -16.70
CA HIS A 131 4.82 10.34 -18.10
C HIS A 131 6.17 9.82 -18.64
N GLN A 132 7.06 9.36 -17.75
CA GLN A 132 8.33 8.72 -18.11
C GLN A 132 8.10 7.28 -18.58
N ASP A 133 7.06 6.62 -18.07
CA ASP A 133 6.68 5.25 -18.44
C ASP A 133 5.85 5.24 -19.73
N ARG A 134 6.54 5.45 -20.87
CA ARG A 134 5.91 5.41 -22.19
C ARG A 134 5.56 3.98 -22.65
N GLY A 135 6.18 2.98 -22.04
CA GLY A 135 6.01 1.57 -22.39
C GLY A 135 4.91 0.87 -21.60
N GLY A 136 4.48 1.44 -20.47
CA GLY A 136 3.59 0.78 -19.51
C GLY A 136 4.28 -0.32 -18.71
N ILE A 137 5.62 -0.27 -18.59
CA ILE A 137 6.44 -1.30 -17.92
C ILE A 137 6.54 -1.07 -16.41
N GLY A 138 6.13 0.11 -15.92
CA GLY A 138 5.95 0.39 -14.50
C GLY A 138 4.54 0.09 -14.00
N ILE A 139 3.63 -0.41 -14.85
CA ILE A 139 2.27 -0.78 -14.44
C ILE A 139 2.36 -2.08 -13.64
N VAL A 140 1.81 -2.09 -12.43
CA VAL A 140 1.73 -3.33 -11.63
C VAL A 140 0.76 -4.29 -12.31
N THR A 141 1.23 -5.47 -12.69
CA THR A 141 0.43 -6.53 -13.34
C THR A 141 0.32 -7.77 -12.46
N LYS A 142 -0.59 -8.69 -12.81
CA LYS A 142 -0.71 -9.98 -12.11
C LYS A 142 0.59 -10.76 -12.16
N GLU A 143 1.24 -10.77 -13.32
CA GLU A 143 2.50 -11.44 -13.56
C GLU A 143 3.63 -10.84 -12.71
N ALA A 144 3.65 -9.52 -12.50
CA ALA A 144 4.59 -8.88 -11.58
C ALA A 144 4.34 -9.30 -10.11
N LEU A 145 3.07 -9.38 -9.68
CA LEU A 145 2.73 -9.86 -8.33
C LEU A 145 3.03 -11.35 -8.14
N GLU A 146 2.81 -12.17 -9.16
CA GLU A 146 3.16 -13.60 -9.19
C GLU A 146 4.68 -13.80 -9.13
N PHE A 147 5.45 -13.00 -9.87
CA PHE A 147 6.91 -13.00 -9.81
C PHE A 147 7.42 -12.58 -8.43
N TYR A 148 6.82 -11.54 -7.86
CA TYR A 148 7.00 -11.18 -6.45
C TYR A 148 6.43 -12.24 -5.49
N GLY A 149 5.64 -13.20 -5.91
CA GLY A 149 5.12 -14.25 -5.03
C GLY A 149 4.09 -13.78 -3.99
N GLY A 150 3.43 -12.64 -4.19
CA GLY A 150 2.43 -12.12 -3.25
C GLY A 150 1.49 -11.11 -3.90
N ASP A 151 0.19 -11.30 -3.69
CA ASP A 151 -0.87 -10.46 -4.27
C ASP A 151 -1.81 -9.87 -3.20
N THR A 152 -1.44 -9.96 -1.92
CA THR A 152 -2.33 -9.63 -0.82
C THR A 152 -1.59 -8.82 0.25
N ILE A 153 -2.17 -7.69 0.64
CA ILE A 153 -1.70 -6.86 1.76
C ILE A 153 -2.51 -7.18 3.00
N PHE A 154 -1.83 -7.30 4.14
CA PHE A 154 -2.46 -7.51 5.43
C PHE A 154 -2.26 -6.28 6.31
N ILE A 155 -3.35 -5.77 6.87
CA ILE A 155 -3.33 -4.72 7.88
C ILE A 155 -3.88 -5.29 9.18
N LYS A 156 -3.06 -5.29 10.22
CA LYS A 156 -3.40 -5.75 11.56
C LYS A 156 -3.51 -4.58 12.53
N LYS A 157 -4.66 -4.43 13.18
CA LYS A 157 -4.78 -3.64 14.41
C LYS A 157 -4.16 -4.46 15.55
N THR A 158 -3.09 -3.95 16.14
CA THR A 158 -2.40 -4.63 17.24
C THR A 158 -3.01 -4.25 18.60
N SER A 159 -2.70 -5.01 19.65
CA SER A 159 -2.96 -4.62 21.04
C SER A 159 -1.99 -3.56 21.60
N LYS A 160 -1.07 -3.04 20.78
CA LYS A 160 -0.05 -2.06 21.20
C LYS A 160 -0.51 -0.63 20.98
N THR A 161 -0.03 0.26 21.84
CA THR A 161 -0.21 1.71 21.73
C THR A 161 1.13 2.44 21.79
N LYS A 162 1.16 3.67 21.25
CA LYS A 162 2.31 4.59 21.31
C LYS A 162 1.83 5.99 21.66
N LYS A 163 2.49 6.65 22.61
CA LYS A 163 2.21 8.05 22.94
C LYS A 163 2.67 8.98 21.81
N ASP A 164 1.81 9.92 21.44
CA ASP A 164 2.15 10.99 20.51
C ASP A 164 2.96 12.12 21.18
N LYS A 165 3.33 13.15 20.42
CA LYS A 165 4.11 14.30 20.93
C LYS A 165 3.40 15.08 22.06
N LYS A 166 2.09 14.88 22.25
CA LYS A 166 1.28 15.49 23.30
C LYS A 166 1.00 14.52 24.45
N GLY A 167 1.59 13.32 24.44
CA GLY A 167 1.38 12.29 25.44
C GLY A 167 0.09 11.48 25.29
N ILE A 168 -0.68 11.69 24.20
CA ILE A 168 -1.93 10.96 23.95
C ILE A 168 -1.59 9.58 23.40
N GLU A 169 -2.18 8.53 23.96
CA GLU A 169 -2.02 7.17 23.44
C GLU A 169 -2.74 7.00 22.11
N ARG A 170 -2.04 6.37 21.16
CA ARG A 170 -2.52 6.09 19.81
C ARG A 170 -2.34 4.61 19.53
N ASP A 171 -3.32 4.01 18.89
CA ASP A 171 -3.22 2.65 18.40
C ASP A 171 -2.02 2.50 17.46
N VAL A 172 -1.42 1.31 17.49
CA VAL A 172 -0.40 0.90 16.54
C VAL A 172 -0.98 -0.18 15.64
N TRP A 173 -0.94 0.09 14.35
CA TRP A 173 -1.36 -0.82 13.31
C TRP A 173 -0.12 -1.29 12.56
N PHE A 174 -0.12 -2.54 12.14
CA PHE A 174 0.94 -3.16 11.37
C PHE A 174 0.43 -3.45 9.96
N ILE A 175 1.19 -3.09 8.94
CA ILE A 175 0.87 -3.38 7.54
C ILE A 175 2.01 -4.20 6.95
N SER A 176 1.66 -5.25 6.23
CA SER A 176 2.62 -6.17 5.63
C SER A 176 2.20 -6.54 4.21
N PHE A 177 3.20 -6.72 3.37
CA PHE A 177 3.09 -7.24 2.01
C PHE A 177 4.07 -8.41 1.91
N PRO A 178 3.64 -9.62 2.29
CA PRO A 178 4.55 -10.76 2.37
C PRO A 178 4.91 -11.29 0.97
N HIS A 179 6.19 -11.61 0.81
CA HIS A 179 6.71 -12.40 -0.30
C HIS A 179 6.50 -13.90 -0.02
N LYS A 180 6.36 -14.74 -1.05
CA LYS A 180 6.07 -16.20 -0.91
C LYS A 180 7.03 -16.94 0.03
N ASN A 181 8.32 -16.58 0.04
CA ASN A 181 9.30 -17.21 0.94
C ASN A 181 9.05 -16.89 2.43
N TYR A 182 8.31 -15.84 2.77
CA TYR A 182 7.94 -15.52 4.16
C TYR A 182 6.85 -16.47 4.71
N LEU A 183 6.02 -17.08 3.85
CA LEU A 183 4.97 -18.01 4.27
C LEU A 183 5.52 -19.43 4.53
N GLU A 184 6.53 -19.86 3.77
CA GLU A 184 7.22 -21.14 4.00
C GLU A 184 8.04 -21.12 5.31
N GLU A 185 8.64 -19.98 5.66
CA GLU A 185 9.36 -19.81 6.93
C GLU A 185 8.43 -19.66 8.16
N CYS A 186 7.19 -19.18 7.96
CA CYS A 186 6.19 -19.01 9.02
C CYS A 186 5.22 -20.21 9.20
N GLY A 187 5.35 -21.26 8.36
CA GLY A 187 4.59 -22.52 8.54
C GLY A 187 3.08 -22.41 8.36
N ILE A 188 2.59 -21.46 7.57
CA ILE A 188 1.16 -21.36 7.24
C ILE A 188 0.93 -22.06 5.91
N GLN A 189 0.28 -23.22 5.97
CA GLN A 189 -0.06 -24.09 4.83
C GLN A 189 -1.45 -23.76 4.26
#